data_AF-A0A6C0HLN0-F1
#
_entry.id   AF-A0A6C0HLN0-F1
#
_cell.length_a   1.000
_cell.length_b   1.000
_cell.length_c   1.000
_cell.angle_alpha   90.00
_cell.angle_beta   90.00
_cell.angle_gamma   90.00
#
_symmetry.space_group_name_H-M   'P 1'
#
loop_
_entity.id
_entity.type
_entity.pdbx_description
1 polymer ?
#
loop_
_entity_poly.entity_id
_entity_poly.type
_entity_poly.pdbx_seq_one_letter_code
_entity_poly.pdbx_strand_id
1 'polypeptide(L)'
;MGLTSAPYNPHDKSVPGTENMGYCPYMDITAPNGGSYTTLTQGLITAEKRMGDANTEIPPPLPNGGLFMGPQSNAPWANIPVTPSDTNLIHFNLRSANPPAGATQQYVSTDRLGNNYAPMLGVYWYNPENARGMYRMAVTHTSDNKL
;
A
#
# COMPACT_ATOMS: atom_id res chain seq x y z
N MET A 1 36.94 -32.42 26.35
CA MET A 1 36.76 -31.03 25.89
C MET A 1 35.29 -30.69 26.02
N GLY A 2 34.89 -30.08 27.14
CA GLY A 2 33.52 -29.66 27.40
C GLY A 2 33.36 -28.19 27.05
N LEU A 3 32.48 -27.88 26.12
CA LEU A 3 32.09 -26.50 25.82
C LEU A 3 31.02 -26.09 26.85
N THR A 4 31.40 -25.20 27.76
CA THR A 4 30.49 -24.52 28.69
C THR A 4 29.70 -23.46 27.92
N SER A 5 28.38 -23.60 27.81
CA SER A 5 27.51 -22.53 27.33
C SER A 5 27.42 -21.42 28.38
N ALA A 6 27.64 -20.17 27.96
CA ALA A 6 27.51 -18.99 28.82
C ALA A 6 26.06 -18.83 29.35
N PRO A 7 25.87 -18.28 30.56
CA PRO A 7 24.56 -18.11 31.18
C PRO A 7 23.72 -17.03 30.48
N TYR A 8 22.43 -17.29 30.38
CA TYR A 8 21.39 -16.40 29.86
C TYR A 8 21.37 -15.05 30.59
N ASN A 9 21.47 -13.94 29.85
CA ASN A 9 21.34 -12.58 30.36
C ASN A 9 19.90 -12.08 30.14
N PRO A 10 19.09 -11.87 31.20
CA PRO A 10 17.70 -11.45 31.10
C PRO A 10 17.50 -10.00 30.61
N HIS A 11 18.57 -9.28 30.25
CA HIS A 11 18.51 -7.95 29.62
C HIS A 11 18.68 -7.95 28.10
N ASP A 12 18.90 -9.10 27.47
CA ASP A 12 18.85 -9.20 26.01
C ASP A 12 17.38 -9.36 25.59
N LYS A 13 16.78 -8.30 25.02
CA LYS A 13 15.35 -8.25 24.66
C LYS A 13 15.03 -9.03 23.38
N SER A 14 15.65 -10.20 23.18
CA SER A 14 15.11 -11.22 22.27
C SER A 14 14.12 -12.07 23.06
N VAL A 15 12.86 -11.64 23.10
CA VAL A 15 11.80 -12.46 23.70
C VAL A 15 11.60 -13.70 22.81
N PRO A 16 11.85 -14.92 23.30
CA PRO A 16 11.62 -16.13 22.54
C PRO A 16 10.18 -16.59 22.78
N GLY A 17 9.32 -16.56 21.76
CA GLY A 17 7.95 -17.06 21.92
C GLY A 17 6.90 -16.75 20.87
N THR A 18 7.23 -16.27 19.66
CA THR A 18 6.23 -16.02 18.60
C THR A 18 6.64 -16.64 17.27
N GLU A 19 6.86 -17.95 17.25
CA GLU A 19 6.83 -18.70 15.99
C GLU A 19 5.38 -19.06 15.67
N ASN A 20 4.74 -18.30 14.77
CA ASN A 20 3.92 -18.84 13.69
C ASN A 20 3.25 -17.72 12.89
N MET A 21 3.86 -17.36 11.77
CA MET A 21 3.11 -16.97 10.58
C MET A 21 3.54 -17.91 9.48
N GLY A 22 2.65 -18.83 9.10
CA GLY A 22 2.72 -19.55 7.85
C GLY A 22 2.57 -18.58 6.68
N TYR A 23 3.62 -17.80 6.41
CA TYR A 23 4.21 -17.38 5.13
C TYR A 23 5.16 -16.21 5.48
N CYS A 24 6.47 -16.52 5.58
CA CYS A 24 7.58 -15.63 5.93
C CYS A 24 7.86 -15.44 7.45
N PRO A 25 8.99 -15.95 7.97
CA PRO A 25 9.33 -15.98 9.41
C PRO A 25 9.68 -14.60 10.04
N TYR A 26 9.54 -13.50 9.29
CA TYR A 26 9.84 -12.14 9.76
C TYR A 26 8.63 -11.20 9.73
N MET A 27 7.43 -11.73 9.47
CA MET A 27 6.21 -10.92 9.40
C MET A 27 5.38 -11.09 10.66
N ASP A 28 5.87 -10.59 11.80
CA ASP A 28 5.05 -10.42 13.00
C ASP A 28 4.04 -9.30 12.73
N ILE A 29 2.84 -9.68 12.27
CA ILE A 29 1.71 -8.76 12.18
C ILE A 29 1.00 -8.74 13.55
N THR A 30 1.71 -8.36 14.61
CA THR A 30 1.04 -8.06 15.88
C THR A 30 0.41 -6.67 15.75
N ALA A 31 -0.85 -6.63 15.33
CA ALA A 31 -1.63 -5.39 15.43
C ALA A 31 -1.84 -5.08 16.92
N PRO A 32 -1.38 -3.92 17.43
CA PRO A 32 -1.34 -3.63 18.87
C PRO A 32 -2.74 -3.52 19.49
N ASN A 33 -3.77 -3.21 18.69
CA ASN A 33 -5.16 -3.05 19.10
C ASN A 33 -6.10 -3.78 18.14
N GLY A 34 -7.31 -4.08 18.61
CA GLY A 34 -8.43 -4.50 17.76
C GLY A 34 -8.89 -3.41 16.79
N GLY A 35 -9.52 -3.82 15.70
CA GLY A 35 -10.02 -2.92 14.66
C GLY A 35 -9.18 -3.01 13.38
N SER A 36 -9.86 -3.04 12.23
CA SER A 36 -9.21 -3.04 10.93
C SER A 36 -8.36 -1.78 10.76
N TYR A 37 -7.15 -1.92 10.23
CA TYR A 37 -6.18 -0.83 10.15
C TYR A 37 -5.79 -0.58 8.69
N THR A 38 -5.42 0.67 8.39
CA THR A 38 -5.17 1.08 6.99
C THR A 38 -3.97 0.35 6.40
N THR A 39 -4.06 -0.01 5.12
CA THR A 39 -2.92 -0.48 4.33
C THR A 39 -2.02 0.68 3.89
N LEU A 40 -2.50 1.93 3.97
CA LEU A 40 -1.79 3.10 3.48
C LEU A 40 -0.70 3.54 4.45
N THR A 41 0.56 3.48 4.00
CA THR A 41 1.68 4.08 4.73
C THR A 41 1.58 5.62 4.71
N GLN A 42 1.80 6.27 5.85
CA GLN A 42 1.93 7.73 5.91
C GLN A 42 3.26 8.18 5.28
N GLY A 43 3.24 9.27 4.53
CA GLY A 43 4.42 9.79 3.84
C GLY A 43 4.21 11.22 3.35
N LEU A 44 5.27 11.83 2.83
CA LEU A 44 5.31 13.23 2.41
C LEU A 44 4.57 13.49 1.10
N ILE A 45 4.44 12.47 0.25
CA ILE A 45 3.82 12.58 -1.07
C ILE A 45 2.37 12.12 -1.02
N THR A 46 1.49 12.73 -1.80
CA THR A 46 0.08 12.30 -1.91
C THR A 46 -0.01 10.92 -2.56
N ALA A 47 -0.98 10.10 -2.15
CA ALA A 47 -1.04 8.68 -2.51
C ALA A 47 -0.99 8.44 -4.04
N GLU A 48 -1.72 9.24 -4.81
CA GLU A 48 -1.81 9.14 -6.26
C GLU A 48 -0.52 9.49 -7.00
N LYS A 49 0.49 10.04 -6.32
CA LYS A 49 1.77 10.44 -6.92
C LYS A 49 2.97 9.62 -6.48
N ARG A 50 2.79 8.61 -5.62
CA ARG A 50 3.90 7.82 -5.07
C ARG A 50 4.41 6.80 -6.08
N MET A 51 5.72 6.60 -6.08
CA MET A 51 6.42 5.62 -6.90
C MET A 51 6.73 4.35 -6.09
N GLY A 52 7.99 4.16 -5.68
CA GLY A 52 8.46 2.95 -5.00
C GLY A 52 8.31 2.97 -3.47
N ASP A 53 7.91 4.10 -2.90
CA ASP A 53 7.71 4.27 -1.46
C ASP A 53 6.81 5.48 -1.16
N ALA A 54 6.52 5.73 0.12
CA ALA A 54 5.61 6.77 0.58
C ALA A 54 6.13 8.22 0.40
N ASN A 55 7.42 8.39 0.09
CA ASN A 55 8.13 9.66 0.05
C ASN A 55 8.75 9.98 -1.32
N THR A 56 8.77 9.03 -2.25
CA THR A 56 9.27 9.22 -3.62
C THR A 56 8.12 9.51 -4.59
N GLU A 57 8.16 10.68 -5.24
CA GLU A 57 7.17 11.10 -6.24
C GLU A 57 7.49 10.51 -7.62
N ILE A 58 6.45 10.11 -8.37
CA ILE A 58 6.57 9.74 -9.78
C ILE A 58 7.01 10.98 -10.58
N PRO A 59 8.02 10.87 -11.46
CA PRO A 59 8.43 11.97 -12.32
C PRO A 59 7.26 12.55 -13.13
N PRO A 60 7.23 13.88 -13.35
CA PRO A 60 6.18 14.49 -14.13
C PRO A 60 6.16 13.92 -15.57
N PRO A 61 4.98 13.75 -16.18
CA PRO A 61 4.86 13.22 -17.53
C PRO A 61 5.54 14.15 -18.54
N LEU A 62 6.15 13.55 -19.56
CA LEU A 62 6.74 14.29 -20.67
C LEU A 62 5.65 15.01 -21.50
N PRO A 63 5.97 16.16 -22.12
CA PRO A 63 5.07 16.82 -23.06
C PRO A 63 4.59 15.86 -24.15
N ASN A 64 3.32 15.94 -24.50
CA ASN A 64 2.68 15.09 -25.51
C ASN A 64 2.90 13.58 -25.29
N GLY A 65 3.03 13.14 -24.03
CA GLY A 65 3.27 11.73 -23.68
C GLY A 65 4.61 11.19 -24.18
N GLY A 66 5.56 12.08 -24.52
CA GLY A 66 6.85 11.72 -25.09
C GLY A 66 6.82 11.32 -26.57
N LEU A 67 5.66 11.37 -27.24
CA LEU A 67 5.54 10.97 -28.65
C LEU A 67 5.99 12.06 -29.64
N PHE A 68 5.74 13.33 -29.30
CA PHE A 68 6.13 14.47 -30.12
C PHE A 68 7.02 15.43 -29.34
N MET A 69 8.19 15.77 -29.90
CA MET A 69 9.10 16.76 -29.34
C MET A 69 8.59 18.17 -29.68
N GLY A 70 7.74 18.72 -28.82
CA GLY A 70 7.21 20.07 -28.97
C GLY A 70 6.52 20.53 -27.69
N PRO A 71 6.05 21.79 -27.63
CA PRO A 71 5.24 22.26 -26.52
C PRO A 71 4.02 21.37 -26.29
N GLN A 72 3.54 21.31 -25.04
CA GLN A 72 2.31 20.59 -24.70
C GLN A 72 1.14 21.14 -25.51
N SER A 73 0.45 20.26 -26.23
CA SER A 73 -0.80 20.62 -26.91
C SER A 73 -1.95 20.71 -25.90
N ASN A 74 -2.78 21.74 -26.03
CA ASN A 74 -4.02 21.93 -25.24
C ASN A 74 -5.28 21.79 -26.11
N ALA A 75 -5.14 21.24 -27.33
CA ALA A 75 -6.27 21.01 -28.21
C ALA A 75 -7.23 19.96 -27.62
N PRO A 76 -8.53 19.94 -28.00
CA PRO A 76 -9.49 18.95 -27.49
C PRO A 76 -9.13 17.48 -27.76
N TRP A 77 -8.33 17.23 -28.81
CA TRP A 77 -7.80 15.91 -29.17
C TRP A 77 -6.39 15.65 -28.62
N ALA A 78 -5.82 16.60 -27.86
CA ALA A 78 -4.54 16.41 -27.21
C ALA A 78 -4.65 15.40 -26.07
N ASN A 79 -3.53 14.75 -25.78
CA ASN A 79 -3.42 13.88 -24.62
C ASN A 79 -3.52 14.70 -23.32
N ILE A 80 -4.28 14.19 -22.36
CA ILE A 80 -4.32 14.74 -21.00
C ILE A 80 -3.19 14.09 -20.19
N PRO A 81 -2.26 14.86 -19.61
CA PRO A 81 -1.22 14.30 -18.76
C PRO A 81 -1.85 13.74 -17.49
N VAL A 82 -1.58 12.46 -17.21
CA VAL A 82 -2.03 11.77 -16.00
C VAL A 82 -0.83 11.15 -15.30
N THR A 83 -0.82 11.18 -13.97
CA THR A 83 0.18 10.45 -13.19
C THR A 83 -0.04 8.95 -13.40
N PRO A 84 0.97 8.19 -13.87
CA PRO A 84 0.85 6.78 -14.20
C PRO A 84 0.97 5.89 -12.94
N SER A 85 0.15 6.16 -11.93
CA SER A 85 0.01 5.28 -10.76
C SER A 85 -1.28 4.47 -10.84
N ASP A 86 -1.24 3.25 -10.31
CA ASP A 86 -2.44 2.43 -10.12
C ASP A 86 -3.49 3.16 -9.27
N THR A 87 -3.03 3.94 -8.30
CA THR A 87 -3.86 4.69 -7.37
C THR A 87 -4.58 5.83 -8.05
N ASN A 88 -3.90 6.57 -8.92
CA ASN A 88 -4.55 7.60 -9.72
C ASN A 88 -5.59 6.98 -10.67
N LEU A 89 -5.21 5.88 -11.34
CA LEU A 89 -6.09 5.21 -12.29
C LEU A 89 -7.38 4.69 -11.64
N ILE A 90 -7.25 3.93 -10.56
CA ILE A 90 -8.37 3.24 -9.92
C ILE A 90 -9.17 4.19 -9.02
N HIS A 91 -8.50 5.01 -8.21
CA HIS A 91 -9.20 5.79 -7.20
C HIS A 91 -9.78 7.10 -7.74
N PHE A 92 -9.13 7.73 -8.72
CA PHE A 92 -9.51 9.05 -9.23
C PHE A 92 -10.05 9.00 -10.65
N ASN A 93 -9.28 8.47 -11.61
CA ASN A 93 -9.69 8.48 -13.03
C ASN A 93 -10.94 7.64 -13.27
N LEU A 94 -11.05 6.48 -12.61
CA LEU A 94 -12.20 5.59 -12.77
C LEU A 94 -13.53 6.26 -12.39
N ARG A 95 -13.52 7.26 -11.49
CA ARG A 95 -14.74 8.01 -11.11
C ARG A 95 -15.40 8.71 -12.29
N SER A 96 -14.61 9.12 -13.30
CA SER A 96 -15.13 9.74 -14.52
C SER A 96 -16.04 8.80 -15.33
N ALA A 97 -15.93 7.49 -15.11
CA ALA A 97 -16.73 6.46 -15.77
C ALA A 97 -17.97 6.02 -14.96
N ASN A 98 -18.28 6.67 -13.83
CA ASN A 98 -19.36 6.29 -12.91
C ASN A 98 -19.33 4.79 -12.53
N PRO A 99 -18.24 4.34 -11.86
CA PRO A 99 -18.02 2.93 -11.60
C PRO A 99 -18.98 2.40 -10.54
N PRO A 100 -19.20 1.08 -10.44
CA PRO A 100 -20.01 0.52 -9.37
C PRO A 100 -19.37 0.79 -8.00
N ALA A 101 -20.20 0.81 -6.95
CA ALA A 101 -19.74 1.00 -5.57
C ALA A 101 -18.66 -0.03 -5.20
N GLY A 102 -17.58 0.43 -4.56
CA GLY A 102 -16.44 -0.41 -4.16
C GLY A 102 -15.37 -0.63 -5.25
N ALA A 103 -15.62 -0.21 -6.51
CA ALA A 103 -14.66 -0.40 -7.59
C ALA A 103 -13.40 0.47 -7.45
N THR A 104 -13.50 1.63 -6.80
CA THR A 104 -12.37 2.56 -6.56
C THR A 104 -11.42 2.07 -5.45
N GLN A 105 -11.70 0.91 -4.87
CA GLN A 105 -10.88 0.22 -3.87
C GLN A 105 -10.31 -1.12 -4.38
N GLN A 106 -10.55 -1.46 -5.64
CA GLN A 106 -10.03 -2.69 -6.27
C GLN A 106 -8.73 -2.40 -7.02
N TYR A 107 -7.61 -2.45 -6.30
CA TYR A 107 -6.29 -2.14 -6.84
C TYR A 107 -5.67 -3.35 -7.56
N VAL A 108 -4.92 -3.08 -8.63
CA VAL A 108 -4.24 -4.11 -9.45
C VAL A 108 -2.95 -4.60 -8.79
N SER A 109 -2.37 -3.79 -7.91
CA SER A 109 -1.13 -4.09 -7.21
C SER A 109 -1.34 -4.22 -5.71
N THR A 110 -0.35 -4.82 -5.05
CA THR A 110 -0.26 -4.94 -3.60
C THR A 110 1.19 -4.74 -3.18
N ASP A 111 1.41 -4.20 -1.99
CA ASP A 111 2.76 -4.06 -1.43
C ASP A 111 3.48 -5.41 -1.36
N ARG A 112 4.67 -5.46 -1.96
CA ARG A 112 5.62 -6.57 -1.84
C ARG A 112 6.96 -6.02 -1.39
N LEU A 113 7.37 -6.43 -0.20
CA LEU A 113 8.67 -6.10 0.39
C LEU A 113 9.79 -6.27 -0.65
N GLY A 114 10.55 -5.20 -0.86
CA GLY A 114 11.74 -5.17 -1.70
C GLY A 114 11.55 -4.63 -3.12
N ASN A 115 10.34 -4.62 -3.70
CA ASN A 115 10.18 -4.20 -5.11
C ASN A 115 8.89 -3.45 -5.47
N ASN A 116 7.78 -3.59 -4.73
CA ASN A 116 6.51 -2.96 -5.12
C ASN A 116 5.88 -2.22 -3.95
N TYR A 117 5.52 -0.97 -4.19
CA TYR A 117 4.71 -0.13 -3.32
C TYR A 117 3.47 0.34 -4.08
N ALA A 118 2.29 0.18 -3.47
CA ALA A 118 0.99 0.48 -4.06
C ALA A 118 0.08 1.12 -2.98
N PRO A 119 -0.10 2.44 -2.99
CA PRO A 119 -0.86 3.14 -1.95
C PRO A 119 -2.37 2.97 -2.13
N MET A 120 -2.94 1.95 -1.50
CA MET A 120 -4.38 1.62 -1.60
C MET A 120 -5.23 2.49 -0.66
N LEU A 121 -5.96 3.46 -1.20
CA LEU A 121 -6.89 4.32 -0.46
C LEU A 121 -8.21 3.58 -0.19
N GLY A 122 -8.72 3.69 1.05
CA GLY A 122 -9.98 3.04 1.45
C GLY A 122 -9.90 1.51 1.57
N VAL A 123 -8.68 0.95 1.57
CA VAL A 123 -8.41 -0.47 1.82
C VAL A 123 -7.75 -0.63 3.19
N TYR A 124 -8.19 -1.66 3.91
CA TYR A 124 -7.79 -1.93 5.28
C TYR A 124 -7.41 -3.40 5.43
N TRP A 125 -6.44 -3.68 6.29
CA TRP A 125 -6.19 -5.02 6.78
C TRP A 125 -7.23 -5.37 7.83
N TYR A 126 -7.94 -6.48 7.62
CA TYR A 126 -8.94 -6.98 8.53
C TYR A 126 -8.30 -7.45 9.84
N ASN A 127 -8.75 -6.87 10.94
CA ASN A 127 -8.27 -7.22 12.27
C ASN A 127 -9.40 -7.14 13.30
N PRO A 128 -10.16 -8.22 13.49
CA PRO A 128 -11.20 -8.26 14.50
C PRO A 128 -10.56 -8.23 15.89
N GLU A 129 -11.31 -7.77 16.88
CA GLU A 129 -10.79 -7.35 18.20
C GLU A 129 -9.87 -8.37 18.88
N ASN A 130 -10.15 -9.66 18.69
CA ASN A 130 -9.44 -10.76 19.35
C ASN A 130 -8.44 -11.51 18.45
N ALA A 131 -8.22 -11.06 17.20
CA ALA A 131 -7.38 -11.80 16.26
C ALA A 131 -5.95 -11.24 16.12
N ARG A 132 -5.66 -10.02 16.62
CA ARG A 132 -4.30 -9.44 16.65
C ARG A 132 -3.52 -9.60 15.34
N GLY A 133 -4.15 -9.36 14.19
CA GLY A 133 -3.52 -9.47 12.87
C GLY A 133 -3.36 -10.89 12.31
N MET A 134 -4.05 -11.89 12.89
CA MET A 134 -4.00 -13.30 12.45
C MET A 134 -4.42 -13.53 10.99
N TYR A 135 -5.19 -12.61 10.39
CA TYR A 135 -5.69 -12.75 9.03
C TYR A 135 -5.08 -11.73 8.08
N ARG A 136 -4.68 -12.20 6.91
CA ARG A 136 -4.28 -11.34 5.78
C ARG A 136 -5.43 -11.18 4.79
N MET A 137 -6.49 -10.53 5.24
CA MET A 137 -7.66 -10.23 4.40
C MET A 137 -7.77 -8.71 4.22
N ALA A 138 -7.90 -8.27 2.97
CA ALA A 138 -8.18 -6.88 2.64
C ALA A 138 -9.69 -6.63 2.72
N VAL A 139 -10.10 -5.54 3.36
CA VAL A 139 -11.50 -5.13 3.51
C VAL A 139 -11.67 -3.65 3.20
N THR A 140 -12.89 -3.26 2.87
CA THR A 140 -13.30 -1.88 2.60
C THR A 140 -14.42 -1.50 3.57
N HIS A 141 -14.49 -0.24 3.99
CA HIS A 141 -15.62 0.24 4.77
C HIS A 141 -16.76 0.73 3.86
N THR A 142 -18.00 0.45 4.25
CA THR A 142 -19.20 0.92 3.53
C THR A 142 -19.24 2.44 3.40
N SER A 143 -18.65 3.19 4.33
CA SER A 143 -18.52 4.65 4.27
C SER A 143 -17.73 5.13 3.06
N ASP A 144 -16.76 4.33 2.61
CA ASP A 144 -15.78 4.71 1.60
C ASP A 144 -16.23 4.25 0.20
N ASN A 145 -17.28 3.42 0.15
CA ASN A 145 -17.90 2.91 -1.07
C ASN A 145 -18.90 3.90 -1.70
N LYS A 146 -18.89 5.17 -1.29
CA LYS A 146 -19.78 6.21 -1.81
C LYS A 146 -19.17 6.84 -3.06
N LEU A 147 -19.96 6.90 -4.13
CA LEU A 147 -19.66 7.62 -5.37
C LEU A 147 -19.84 9.13 -5.20
#